data_AF-A0A1C7H2H3-F1
#
_entry.id   AF-A0A1C7H2H3-F1
#
_cell.length_a   1.000
_cell.length_b   1.000
_cell.length_c   1.000
_cell.angle_alpha   90.00
_cell.angle_beta   90.00
_cell.angle_gamma   90.00
#
_symmetry.space_group_name_H-M   'P 1'
#
loop_
_entity.id
_entity.type
_entity.pdbx_description
1 polymer ?
#
loop_
_entity_poly.entity_id
_entity_poly.type
_entity_poly.pdbx_seq_one_letter_code
_entity_poly.pdbx_strand_id
1 'polypeptide(L)'
;MKAIEFYTTPEGEVTMRPIGEAERQLKETDTDFIQAFLAILREFYPEAYDALMDIYSKNSNNKRYRDFIAVRRFIKCNFGLYDNMIDVDENWNFNFEFVGCPLRGECKHDKVICAPKFNSKLSDRQIEVMRMLYDGKNDSEIAEKLFISLNTVNNHRKNSFRKVGVHSMAEFMRYAMTNNLFK
;
A
#
# COMPACT_ATOMS: atom_id res chain seq x y z
N MET A 1 -9.13 9.79 -4.05
CA MET A 1 -9.34 9.62 -2.60
C MET A 1 -8.59 10.76 -1.94
N LYS A 2 -9.20 11.44 -0.97
CA LYS A 2 -8.54 12.56 -0.28
C LYS A 2 -7.47 12.02 0.66
N ALA A 3 -6.47 12.84 0.96
CA ALA A 3 -5.54 12.56 2.03
C ALA A 3 -6.28 12.39 3.37
N ILE A 4 -5.81 11.47 4.22
CA ILE A 4 -6.45 11.05 5.46
C ILE A 4 -5.43 11.06 6.59
N GLU A 5 -5.80 11.71 7.70
CA GLU A 5 -5.25 11.47 9.03
C GLU A 5 -6.12 10.42 9.73
N PHE A 6 -5.50 9.47 10.41
CA PHE A 6 -6.14 8.51 11.29
C PHE A 6 -5.72 8.80 12.72
N TYR A 7 -6.59 8.46 13.66
CA TYR A 7 -6.20 8.41 15.07
C TYR A 7 -7.01 7.34 15.79
N THR A 8 -6.51 6.90 16.95
CA THR A 8 -7.20 5.92 17.78
C THR A 8 -7.82 6.59 19.02
N THR A 9 -9.11 6.38 19.26
CA THR A 9 -9.78 6.90 20.46
C THR A 9 -9.35 6.14 21.73
N PRO A 10 -9.59 6.67 22.95
CA PRO A 10 -9.32 5.95 24.20
C PRO A 10 -10.01 4.59 24.31
N GLU A 11 -11.19 4.43 23.71
CA GLU A 11 -11.94 3.16 23.62
C GLU A 11 -11.31 2.18 22.61
N GLY A 12 -10.30 2.64 21.88
CA GLY A 12 -9.60 1.88 20.87
C GLY A 12 -10.30 1.88 19.52
N GLU A 13 -11.17 2.83 19.19
CA GLU A 13 -11.74 2.90 17.84
C GLU A 13 -10.85 3.68 16.87
N VAL A 14 -10.84 3.27 15.60
CA VAL A 14 -10.09 3.96 14.54
C VAL A 14 -10.99 5.02 13.92
N THR A 15 -10.58 6.27 14.02
CA THR A 15 -11.23 7.41 13.37
C THR A 15 -10.44 7.81 12.12
N MET A 16 -11.17 8.15 11.06
CA MET A 16 -10.65 8.69 9.81
C MET A 16 -11.03 10.15 9.71
N ARG A 17 -10.06 11.01 9.39
CA ARG A 17 -10.25 12.44 9.14
C ARG A 17 -9.73 12.79 7.75
N PRO A 18 -10.55 12.61 6.70
CA PRO A 18 -10.19 13.04 5.35
C PRO A 18 -10.14 14.57 5.27
N ILE A 19 -9.20 15.12 4.50
CA ILE A 19 -9.08 16.58 4.34
C ILE A 19 -10.40 17.18 3.82
N GLY A 20 -10.91 18.19 4.53
CA GLY A 20 -12.14 18.91 4.14
C GLY A 20 -13.42 18.08 4.26
N GLU A 21 -13.42 16.99 5.03
CA GLU A 21 -14.62 16.23 5.40
C GLU A 21 -14.73 16.10 6.91
N ALA A 22 -15.93 15.79 7.40
CA ALA A 22 -16.12 15.47 8.80
C ALA A 22 -15.40 14.17 9.15
N GLU A 23 -14.76 14.14 10.31
CA GLU A 23 -14.18 12.92 10.85
C GLU A 23 -15.27 11.88 11.16
N ARG A 24 -14.92 10.60 11.00
CA ARG A 24 -15.83 9.49 11.30
C ARG A 24 -15.06 8.22 11.62
N GLN A 25 -15.68 7.30 12.33
CA GLN A 25 -15.11 5.97 12.57
C GLN A 25 -15.00 5.16 11.28
N LEU A 26 -13.93 4.37 11.17
CA LEU A 26 -13.79 3.30 10.19
C LEU A 26 -14.81 2.20 10.50
N LYS A 27 -15.57 1.77 9.49
CA LYS A 27 -16.64 0.78 9.60
C LYS A 27 -16.35 -0.44 8.74
N GLU A 28 -16.91 -1.58 9.11
CA GLU A 28 -16.87 -2.79 8.27
C GLU A 28 -17.54 -2.57 6.88
N THR A 29 -18.44 -1.59 6.76
CA THR A 29 -19.06 -1.17 5.49
C THR A 29 -18.15 -0.41 4.55
N ASP A 30 -16.96 0.04 4.99
CA ASP A 30 -16.03 0.83 4.17
C ASP A 30 -15.25 -0.06 3.18
N THR A 31 -15.94 -0.95 2.46
CA THR A 31 -15.35 -2.03 1.68
C THR A 31 -14.37 -1.54 0.63
N ASP A 32 -14.70 -0.46 -0.09
CA ASP A 32 -13.86 0.04 -1.18
C ASP A 32 -12.54 0.60 -0.64
N PHE A 33 -12.61 1.36 0.45
CA PHE A 33 -11.43 1.85 1.15
C PHE A 33 -10.59 0.70 1.70
N ILE A 34 -11.23 -0.27 2.37
CA ILE A 34 -10.55 -1.44 2.94
C ILE A 34 -9.83 -2.26 1.85
N GLN A 35 -10.50 -2.53 0.73
CA GLN A 35 -9.87 -3.30 -0.36
C GLN A 35 -8.72 -2.53 -1.02
N ALA A 36 -8.87 -1.21 -1.22
CA ALA A 36 -7.80 -0.38 -1.75
C ALA A 36 -6.60 -0.33 -0.81
N PHE A 37 -6.83 -0.21 0.51
CA PHE A 37 -5.78 -0.25 1.52
C PHE A 37 -5.04 -1.59 1.53
N LEU A 38 -5.77 -2.71 1.51
CA LEU A 38 -5.17 -4.05 1.43
C LEU A 38 -4.38 -4.27 0.13
N ALA A 39 -4.81 -3.68 -0.99
CA ALA A 39 -4.06 -3.74 -2.24
C ALA A 39 -2.70 -3.03 -2.12
N ILE A 40 -2.65 -1.88 -1.44
CA ILE A 40 -1.40 -1.16 -1.15
C ILE A 40 -0.48 -1.99 -0.24
N LEU A 41 -1.04 -2.60 0.82
CA LEU A 41 -0.27 -3.50 1.67
C LEU A 41 0.30 -4.68 0.89
N ARG A 42 -0.51 -5.33 0.05
CA ARG A 42 -0.05 -6.47 -0.75
C ARG A 42 1.05 -6.07 -1.74
N GLU A 43 0.93 -4.91 -2.37
CA GLU A 43 1.89 -4.45 -3.39
C GLU A 43 3.22 -3.97 -2.79
N PHE A 44 3.16 -3.18 -1.71
CA PHE A 44 4.29 -2.43 -1.19
C PHE A 44 4.79 -2.92 0.18
N TYR A 45 3.97 -3.65 0.95
CA TYR A 45 4.30 -4.15 2.30
C TYR A 45 3.86 -5.61 2.48
N PRO A 46 4.28 -6.54 1.60
CA PRO A 46 3.72 -7.89 1.52
C PRO A 46 3.91 -8.69 2.81
N GLU A 47 5.04 -8.54 3.50
CA GLU A 47 5.29 -9.23 4.79
C GLU A 47 4.25 -8.84 5.85
N ALA A 48 3.86 -7.56 5.90
CA ALA A 48 2.82 -7.09 6.80
C ALA A 48 1.42 -7.57 6.37
N TYR A 49 1.14 -7.56 5.06
CA TYR A 49 -0.10 -8.09 4.50
C TYR A 49 -0.29 -9.57 4.86
N ASP A 50 0.72 -10.40 4.61
CA ASP A 50 0.66 -11.84 4.86
C ASP A 50 0.50 -12.13 6.35
N ALA A 51 1.23 -11.40 7.22
CA ALA A 51 1.07 -11.52 8.66
C ALA A 51 -0.37 -11.22 9.12
N LEU A 52 -1.00 -10.17 8.58
CA LEU A 52 -2.39 -9.84 8.90
C LEU A 52 -3.36 -10.92 8.42
N MET A 53 -3.15 -11.47 7.23
CA MET A 53 -3.99 -12.54 6.70
C MET A 53 -3.86 -13.83 7.51
N ASP A 54 -2.66 -14.15 8.01
CA ASP A 54 -2.40 -15.29 8.91
C ASP A 54 -3.11 -15.10 10.27
N ILE A 55 -2.92 -13.94 10.91
CA ILE A 55 -3.54 -13.59 12.20
C ILE A 55 -5.05 -13.81 12.16
N TYR A 56 -5.70 -13.31 11.10
CA TYR A 56 -7.15 -13.32 10.97
C TYR A 56 -7.68 -14.44 10.09
N SER A 57 -6.86 -15.46 9.82
CA SER A 57 -7.22 -16.63 9.01
C SER A 57 -8.48 -17.35 9.51
N LYS A 58 -8.70 -17.38 10.83
CA LYS A 58 -9.91 -17.95 11.46
C LYS A 58 -11.21 -17.25 11.05
N ASN A 59 -11.15 -16.01 10.58
CA ASN A 59 -12.29 -15.24 10.10
C ASN A 59 -12.47 -15.33 8.57
N SER A 60 -11.77 -16.23 7.88
CA SER A 60 -11.81 -16.37 6.42
C SER A 60 -13.21 -16.59 5.83
N ASN A 61 -14.10 -17.25 6.58
CA ASN A 61 -15.51 -17.45 6.20
C ASN A 61 -16.31 -16.15 6.12
N ASN A 62 -15.88 -15.09 6.83
CA ASN A 62 -16.40 -13.74 6.67
C ASN A 62 -15.28 -12.81 6.22
N LYS A 63 -14.99 -12.86 4.90
CA LYS A 63 -13.96 -12.05 4.25
C LYS A 63 -14.08 -10.56 4.60
N ARG A 64 -15.29 -10.02 4.63
CA ARG A 64 -15.54 -8.60 4.88
C ARG A 64 -15.07 -8.19 6.28
N TYR A 65 -15.51 -8.94 7.30
CA TYR A 65 -15.10 -8.71 8.67
C TYR A 65 -13.60 -8.92 8.86
N ARG A 66 -13.03 -10.00 8.29
CA ARG A 66 -11.58 -10.28 8.33
C ARG A 66 -10.76 -9.11 7.78
N ASP A 67 -11.14 -8.61 6.62
CA ASP A 67 -10.44 -7.52 5.95
C ASP A 67 -10.56 -6.21 6.74
N PHE A 68 -11.72 -5.92 7.32
CA PHE A 68 -11.93 -4.79 8.22
C PHE A 68 -11.02 -4.85 9.45
N ILE A 69 -11.00 -5.96 10.18
CA ILE A 69 -10.16 -6.08 11.39
C ILE A 69 -8.66 -6.08 11.06
N ALA A 70 -8.27 -6.57 9.88
CA ALA A 70 -6.89 -6.51 9.38
C ALA A 70 -6.45 -5.06 9.13
N VAL A 71 -7.23 -4.28 8.38
CA VAL A 71 -6.94 -2.86 8.12
C VAL A 71 -6.98 -2.04 9.41
N ARG A 72 -8.00 -2.26 10.27
CA ARG A 72 -8.11 -1.61 11.58
C ARG A 72 -6.87 -1.87 12.44
N ARG A 73 -6.36 -3.10 12.48
CA ARG A 73 -5.12 -3.43 13.21
C ARG A 73 -3.91 -2.72 12.62
N PHE A 74 -3.76 -2.73 11.29
CA PHE A 74 -2.63 -2.08 10.66
C PHE A 74 -2.60 -0.58 10.94
N ILE A 75 -3.75 0.11 10.83
CA ILE A 75 -3.87 1.54 11.14
C ILE A 75 -3.49 1.80 12.59
N LYS A 76 -4.04 1.08 13.57
CA LYS A 76 -3.66 1.23 14.98
C LYS A 76 -2.17 1.05 15.26
N CYS A 77 -1.51 0.18 14.50
CA CYS A 77 -0.09 -0.08 14.69
C CYS A 77 0.81 1.03 14.13
N ASN A 78 0.29 1.88 13.24
CA ASN A 78 1.12 2.74 12.38
C ASN A 78 0.64 4.20 12.25
N PHE A 79 -0.62 4.51 12.53
CA PHE A 79 -1.32 5.78 12.27
C PHE A 79 -2.34 6.05 13.40
N GLY A 80 -1.86 6.00 14.64
CA GLY A 80 -2.70 5.97 15.84
C GLY A 80 -2.73 7.28 16.61
N LEU A 81 -1.85 8.22 16.28
CA LEU A 81 -1.70 9.48 16.98
C LEU A 81 -2.65 10.53 16.39
N TYR A 82 -3.00 11.53 17.20
CA TYR A 82 -3.77 12.68 16.72
C TYR A 82 -2.85 13.89 16.71
N ASP A 83 -2.21 14.15 15.57
CA ASP A 83 -1.10 15.11 15.45
C ASP A 83 -1.24 16.09 14.26
N ASN A 84 -2.34 16.00 13.51
CA ASN A 84 -2.63 16.74 12.26
C ASN A 84 -1.65 16.46 11.11
N MET A 85 -0.84 15.41 11.19
CA MET A 85 -0.05 14.93 10.06
C MET A 85 -0.90 14.00 9.19
N ILE A 86 -0.69 14.06 7.88
CA ILE A 86 -1.34 13.16 6.96
C ILE A 86 -0.61 11.81 6.99
N ASP A 87 -1.36 10.75 7.29
CA ASP A 87 -0.87 9.37 7.29
C ASP A 87 -0.90 8.74 5.91
N VAL A 88 -1.98 9.00 5.16
CA VAL A 88 -2.19 8.44 3.83
C VAL A 88 -2.52 9.57 2.88
N ASP A 89 -1.64 9.82 1.91
CA ASP A 89 -1.86 10.85 0.89
C ASP A 89 -2.79 10.38 -0.24
N GLU A 90 -3.11 11.28 -1.17
CA GLU A 90 -3.98 10.98 -2.32
C GLU A 90 -3.43 9.92 -3.28
N ASN A 91 -2.13 9.63 -3.20
CA ASN A 91 -1.43 8.63 -3.99
C ASN A 91 -1.22 7.31 -3.23
N TRP A 92 -1.81 7.16 -2.04
CA TRP A 92 -1.63 6.02 -1.14
C TRP A 92 -0.18 5.81 -0.69
N ASN A 93 0.58 6.90 -0.58
CA ASN A 93 1.83 6.88 0.17
C ASN A 93 1.51 6.93 1.66
N PHE A 94 2.24 6.13 2.43
CA PHE A 94 2.06 5.98 3.87
C PHE A 94 3.15 6.74 4.59
N ASN A 95 2.76 7.62 5.50
CA ASN A 95 3.63 8.34 6.42
C ASN A 95 3.50 7.68 7.79
N PHE A 96 4.41 6.74 8.10
CA PHE A 96 4.32 5.93 9.30
C PHE A 96 4.67 6.69 10.57
N GLU A 97 3.86 6.51 11.61
CA GLU A 97 4.07 7.06 12.93
C GLU A 97 4.71 6.04 13.89
N PHE A 98 5.35 6.55 14.93
CA PHE A 98 5.71 5.73 16.08
C PHE A 98 4.55 5.68 17.08
N VAL A 99 3.63 4.74 16.89
CA VAL A 99 2.51 4.56 17.82
C VAL A 99 2.96 3.84 19.10
N GLY A 100 2.55 4.37 20.26
CA GLY A 100 2.77 3.75 21.57
C GLY A 100 2.01 2.43 21.69
N CYS A 101 2.72 1.30 21.60
CA CYS A 101 2.12 -0.04 21.72
C CYS A 101 2.63 -0.72 22.99
N PRO A 102 1.75 -1.16 23.91
CA PRO A 102 2.17 -1.82 25.15
C PRO A 102 2.81 -3.20 24.91
N LEU A 103 2.58 -3.79 23.73
CA LEU A 103 3.16 -5.09 23.35
C LEU A 103 4.45 -4.95 22.53
N ARG A 104 5.03 -3.75 22.40
CA ARG A 104 6.26 -3.56 21.62
C ARG A 104 7.41 -4.36 22.24
N GLY A 105 8.17 -5.09 21.42
CA GLY A 105 9.21 -6.02 21.87
C GLY A 105 8.71 -7.41 22.29
N GLU A 106 7.42 -7.57 22.61
CA GLU A 106 6.82 -8.87 23.01
C GLU A 106 5.83 -9.41 21.95
N CYS A 107 5.28 -8.53 21.12
CA CYS A 107 4.33 -8.88 20.08
C CYS A 107 5.01 -9.82 19.06
N LYS A 108 4.35 -10.96 18.76
CA LYS A 108 4.78 -11.91 17.72
C LYS A 108 5.06 -11.25 16.35
N HIS A 109 4.41 -10.12 16.07
CA HIS A 109 4.52 -9.39 14.80
C HIS A 109 5.14 -8.01 14.98
N ASP A 110 5.90 -7.80 16.08
CA ASP A 110 6.72 -6.60 16.26
C ASP A 110 7.66 -6.44 15.08
N LYS A 111 7.82 -5.20 14.61
CA LYS A 111 8.58 -4.82 13.41
C LYS A 111 8.14 -5.46 12.08
N VAL A 112 7.06 -6.25 12.07
CA VAL A 112 6.44 -6.75 10.85
C VAL A 112 5.23 -5.90 10.49
N ILE A 113 4.31 -5.69 11.43
CA ILE A 113 3.10 -4.88 11.20
C ILE A 113 3.34 -3.40 11.54
N CYS A 114 4.04 -3.11 12.65
CA CYS A 114 4.25 -1.76 13.18
C CYS A 114 5.56 -1.08 12.74
N ALA A 115 6.33 -1.75 11.87
CA ALA A 115 7.46 -1.17 11.14
C ALA A 115 7.58 -1.89 9.77
N PRO A 116 6.54 -1.81 8.93
CA PRO A 116 6.41 -2.66 7.76
C PRO A 116 7.52 -2.36 6.74
N LYS A 117 8.12 -3.43 6.21
CA LYS A 117 9.20 -3.32 5.24
C LYS A 117 8.68 -3.04 3.84
N PHE A 118 9.19 -1.99 3.21
CA PHE A 118 8.85 -1.65 1.83
C PHE A 118 9.44 -2.65 0.83
N ASN A 119 8.60 -3.11 -0.11
CA ASN A 119 9.01 -4.00 -1.20
C ASN A 119 9.48 -3.20 -2.42
N SER A 120 10.79 -3.08 -2.58
CA SER A 120 11.41 -2.44 -3.74
C SER A 120 11.55 -3.36 -4.97
N LYS A 121 11.13 -4.63 -4.89
CA LYS A 121 11.24 -5.57 -6.02
C LYS A 121 10.07 -5.44 -6.99
N LEU A 122 10.39 -5.20 -8.26
CA LEU A 122 9.44 -5.28 -9.36
C LEU A 122 8.94 -6.73 -9.50
N SER A 123 7.63 -6.89 -9.73
CA SER A 123 7.06 -8.20 -10.10
C SER A 123 7.42 -8.55 -11.54
N ASP A 124 7.29 -9.83 -11.91
CA ASP A 124 7.60 -10.28 -13.28
C ASP A 124 6.81 -9.50 -14.34
N ARG A 125 5.53 -9.23 -14.06
CA ARG A 125 4.68 -8.44 -14.96
C ARG A 125 5.10 -6.96 -15.03
N GLN A 126 5.56 -6.39 -13.91
CA GLN A 126 6.13 -5.05 -13.90
C GLN A 126 7.43 -5.01 -14.72
N ILE A 127 8.32 -6.00 -14.54
CA ILE A 127 9.55 -6.14 -15.31
C ILE A 127 9.24 -6.23 -16.81
N GLU A 128 8.25 -7.03 -17.21
CA GLU A 128 7.83 -7.20 -18.60
C GLU A 128 7.34 -5.87 -19.21
N VAL A 129 6.42 -5.17 -18.53
CA VAL A 129 5.92 -3.85 -18.96
C VAL A 129 7.07 -2.84 -19.06
N MET A 130 7.89 -2.76 -18.02
CA MET A 130 9.00 -1.81 -17.96
C MET A 130 10.09 -2.11 -19.01
N ARG A 131 10.29 -3.38 -19.38
CA ARG A 131 11.20 -3.79 -20.47
C ARG A 131 10.67 -3.31 -21.81
N MET A 132 9.38 -3.51 -22.09
CA MET A 132 8.79 -3.01 -23.34
C MET A 132 8.88 -1.48 -23.47
N LEU A 133 8.66 -0.75 -22.36
CA LEU A 133 8.86 0.70 -22.32
C LEU A 133 10.34 1.07 -22.57
N TYR A 134 11.26 0.32 -21.98
CA TYR A 134 12.70 0.50 -22.21
C TYR A 134 13.09 0.28 -23.69
N ASP A 135 12.44 -0.69 -24.35
CA ASP A 135 12.62 -0.99 -25.78
C ASP A 135 11.89 0.00 -26.71
N GLY A 136 11.30 1.07 -26.17
CA GLY A 136 10.67 2.15 -26.93
C GLY A 136 9.21 1.93 -27.31
N LYS A 137 8.53 0.93 -26.73
CA LYS A 137 7.08 0.74 -26.91
C LYS A 137 6.28 1.76 -26.12
N ASN A 138 5.14 2.18 -26.67
CA ASN A 138 4.18 3.02 -25.96
C ASN A 138 3.15 2.18 -25.19
N ASP A 139 2.43 2.83 -24.27
CA ASP A 139 1.48 2.15 -23.37
C ASP A 139 0.36 1.39 -24.12
N SER A 140 -0.06 1.88 -25.30
CA SER A 140 -1.09 1.23 -26.13
C SER A 140 -0.57 -0.04 -26.81
N GLU A 141 0.64 0.01 -27.37
CA GLU A 141 1.30 -1.19 -27.94
C GLU A 141 1.50 -2.27 -26.88
N ILE A 142 1.85 -1.87 -25.65
CA ILE A 142 2.00 -2.79 -24.52
C ILE A 142 0.64 -3.40 -24.15
N ALA A 143 -0.39 -2.58 -24.01
CA ALA A 143 -1.74 -3.03 -23.67
C ALA A 143 -2.24 -4.10 -24.68
N GLU A 144 -2.06 -3.84 -25.97
CA GLU A 144 -2.41 -4.77 -27.05
C GLU A 144 -1.59 -6.07 -26.97
N LYS A 145 -0.25 -5.97 -26.92
CA LYS A 145 0.63 -7.16 -26.90
C LYS A 145 0.38 -8.05 -25.69
N LEU A 146 0.08 -7.42 -24.55
CA LEU A 146 -0.06 -8.09 -23.27
C LEU A 146 -1.51 -8.46 -22.93
N PHE A 147 -2.46 -8.16 -23.83
CA PHE A 147 -3.91 -8.40 -23.68
C PHE A 147 -4.47 -7.83 -22.35
N ILE A 148 -4.08 -6.62 -21.99
CA ILE A 148 -4.54 -5.92 -20.77
C ILE A 148 -5.00 -4.50 -21.10
N SER A 149 -5.79 -3.90 -20.21
CA SER A 149 -6.23 -2.51 -20.40
C SER A 149 -5.05 -1.53 -20.33
N LEU A 150 -5.17 -0.40 -21.03
CA LEU A 150 -4.24 0.72 -20.92
C LEU A 150 -4.08 1.20 -19.45
N ASN A 151 -5.16 1.17 -18.68
CA ASN A 151 -5.15 1.50 -17.26
C ASN A 151 -4.27 0.51 -16.45
N THR A 152 -4.31 -0.78 -16.80
CA THR A 152 -3.46 -1.81 -16.17
C THR A 152 -1.98 -1.56 -16.45
N VAL A 153 -1.62 -1.18 -17.68
CA VAL A 153 -0.23 -0.79 -18.03
C VAL A 153 0.20 0.43 -17.22
N ASN A 154 -0.65 1.47 -17.16
CA ASN A 154 -0.38 2.67 -16.37
C ASN A 154 -0.16 2.36 -14.88
N ASN A 155 -0.96 1.45 -14.31
CA ASN A 155 -0.81 1.01 -12.93
C ASN A 155 0.51 0.24 -12.72
N HIS A 156 0.87 -0.67 -13.63
CA HIS A 156 2.18 -1.35 -13.56
C HIS A 156 3.33 -0.34 -13.60
N ARG A 157 3.27 0.66 -14.48
CA ARG A 157 4.29 1.72 -14.56
C ARG A 157 4.36 2.54 -13.27
N LYS A 158 3.23 3.04 -12.78
CA LYS A 158 3.15 3.85 -11.55
C LYS A 158 3.71 3.08 -10.34
N ASN A 159 3.32 1.82 -10.18
CA ASN A 159 3.84 0.99 -9.09
C ASN A 159 5.33 0.69 -9.25
N SER A 160 5.79 0.44 -10.48
CA SER A 160 7.22 0.22 -10.75
C SER A 160 8.05 1.43 -10.37
N PHE A 161 7.60 2.63 -10.76
CA PHE A 161 8.24 3.89 -10.40
C PHE A 161 8.36 4.06 -8.89
N ARG A 162 7.26 3.82 -8.17
CA ARG A 162 7.25 3.88 -6.70
C ARG A 162 8.21 2.86 -6.07
N LYS A 163 8.28 1.63 -6.59
CA LYS A 163 9.16 0.58 -6.06
C LYS A 163 10.64 0.88 -6.20
N VAL A 164 11.03 1.49 -7.31
CA VAL A 164 12.44 1.82 -7.61
C VAL A 164 12.82 3.26 -7.26
N GLY A 165 11.89 4.03 -6.69
CA GLY A 165 12.13 5.39 -6.21
C GLY A 165 12.39 6.41 -7.32
N VAL A 166 11.67 6.30 -8.43
CA VAL A 166 11.76 7.24 -9.56
C VAL A 166 10.40 7.89 -9.84
N HIS A 167 10.43 9.06 -10.46
CA HIS A 167 9.23 9.88 -10.69
C HIS A 167 8.91 10.11 -12.17
N SER A 168 9.78 9.66 -13.07
CA SER A 168 9.60 9.84 -14.51
C SER A 168 10.19 8.68 -15.31
N MET A 169 9.73 8.53 -16.56
CA MET A 169 10.31 7.55 -17.48
C MET A 169 11.79 7.83 -17.74
N ALA A 170 12.19 9.10 -17.81
CA ALA A 170 13.59 9.49 -17.98
C ALA A 170 14.46 9.07 -16.79
N GLU A 171 13.97 9.20 -15.56
CA GLU A 171 14.64 8.67 -14.37
C GLU A 171 14.69 7.15 -14.37
N PHE A 172 13.60 6.49 -14.78
CA PHE A 172 13.58 5.03 -14.90
C PHE A 172 14.62 4.52 -15.90
N MET A 173 14.76 5.16 -17.08
CA MET A 173 15.79 4.80 -18.06
C MET A 173 17.20 4.88 -17.44
N ARG A 174 17.50 5.96 -16.72
CA ARG A 174 18.78 6.10 -16.00
C ARG A 174 18.95 5.01 -14.93
N TYR A 175 17.93 4.75 -14.14
CA TYR A 175 17.93 3.67 -13.14
C TYR A 175 18.22 2.30 -13.79
N ALA A 176 17.52 1.98 -14.88
CA ALA A 176 17.66 0.69 -15.57
C ALA A 176 19.07 0.52 -16.17
N MET A 177 19.65 1.59 -16.72
CA MET A 177 21.03 1.58 -17.23
C MET A 177 22.07 1.41 -16.12
N THR A 178 21.96 2.17 -15.03
CA THR A 178 22.91 2.13 -13.90
C THR A 178 22.89 0.78 -13.19
N ASN A 179 21.72 0.15 -13.08
CA ASN A 179 21.57 -1.14 -12.40
C ASN A 179 21.63 -2.35 -13.34
N ASN A 180 21.92 -2.15 -14.64
CA ASN A 180 21.91 -3.20 -15.66
C ASN A 180 20.62 -4.04 -15.64
N LEU A 181 19.46 -3.41 -15.42
CA LEU A 181 18.20 -4.11 -15.17
C LEU A 181 17.74 -4.99 -16.35
N PHE A 182 18.06 -4.58 -17.57
CA PHE A 182 17.61 -5.23 -18.81
C PHE A 182 18.75 -5.65 -19.75
N LYS A 183 20.01 -5.47 -19.33
CA LYS A 183 21.19 -5.87 -20.10
C LYS A 183 21.58 -7.31 -19.81
#